data_AF-A0A0F9QJ68-F1
#
_entry.id   AF-A0A0F9QJ68-F1
#
_cell.length_a   1.000
_cell.length_b   1.000
_cell.length_c   1.000
_cell.angle_alpha   90.00
_cell.angle_beta   90.00
_cell.angle_gamma   90.00
#
_symmetry.space_group_name_H-M   'P 1'
#
loop_
_entity.id
_entity.type
_entity.pdbx_description
1 polymer ?
#
loop_
_entity_poly.entity_id
_entity_poly.type
_entity_poly.pdbx_seq_one_letter_code
_entity_poly.pdbx_strand_id
1 'polypeptide(L)' 'MIESKYIEFDKIGDTGKTEIWNILSKKSQFILGKIKWYGPWRQYCFFPSGNCIFNVGCLSDISKMVDLLMSERRKNKKGE' A
#
# COMPACT_ATOMS: atom_id res chain seq x y z
N MET A 1 5.34 -1.77 11.78
CA MET A 1 4.69 -0.77 10.90
C MET A 1 5.77 0.01 10.17
N ILE A 2 5.56 0.37 8.90
CA ILE A 2 6.52 1.15 8.13
C ILE A 2 6.37 2.61 8.51
N GLU A 3 7.41 3.17 9.12
CA GLU A 3 7.47 4.59 9.40
C GLU A 3 8.00 5.33 8.17
N SER A 4 7.27 6.36 7.73
CA SER A 4 7.66 7.23 6.62
C SER A 4 7.63 8.69 7.04
N LYS A 5 8.50 9.50 6.46
CA LYS A 5 8.62 10.93 6.78
C LYS A 5 7.44 11.77 6.26
N TYR A 6 6.93 11.45 5.08
CA TYR A 6 6.00 12.34 4.34
C TYR A 6 4.61 11.75 4.14
N ILE A 7 4.51 10.42 4.17
CA ILE A 7 3.27 9.70 3.90
C ILE A 7 2.91 8.80 5.06
N GLU A 8 1.64 8.45 5.16
CA GLU A 8 1.10 7.49 6.11
C GLU A 8 0.24 6.47 5.37
N PHE A 9 0.17 5.26 5.95
CA PHE A 9 -0.57 4.14 5.40
C PHE A 9 -1.76 3.86 6.31
N ASP A 10 -2.97 3.98 5.74
CA ASP A 10 -4.21 3.80 6.48
C ASP A 10 -5.01 2.63 5.90
N LYS A 11 -5.33 1.62 6.72
CA LYS A 11 -6.10 0.45 6.26
C LYS A 11 -7.58 0.82 6.25
N ILE A 12 -8.15 0.86 5.04
CA ILE A 12 -9.55 1.26 4.86
C ILE A 12 -10.52 0.10 4.70
N GLY A 13 -10.00 -1.13 4.59
CA GLY A 13 -10.82 -2.33 4.54
C GLY A 13 -10.11 -3.52 3.90
N ASP A 14 -10.88 -4.55 3.59
CA ASP A 14 -10.43 -5.74 2.90
C ASP A 14 -11.59 -6.40 2.13
N THR A 15 -11.25 -7.33 1.24
CA THR A 15 -12.19 -8.10 0.42
C THR A 15 -12.46 -9.50 1.00
N GLY A 16 -12.12 -9.74 2.27
CA GLY A 16 -12.02 -11.07 2.88
C GLY A 16 -10.80 -11.88 2.45
N LYS A 17 -10.13 -11.52 1.34
CA LYS A 17 -8.90 -12.18 0.87
C LYS A 17 -7.70 -11.25 0.80
N THR A 18 -7.92 -9.97 0.55
CA THR A 18 -6.86 -8.98 0.35
C THR A 18 -7.26 -7.65 0.93
N GLU A 19 -6.30 -6.95 1.49
CA GLU A 19 -6.51 -5.66 2.15
C GLU A 19 -6.49 -4.50 1.15
N ILE A 20 -7.01 -3.35 1.58
CA ILE A 20 -6.98 -2.10 0.84
C ILE A 20 -6.45 -1.02 1.78
N TRP A 21 -5.41 -0.34 1.34
CA TRP A 21 -4.72 0.70 2.10
C TRP A 21 -4.74 2.02 1.33
N ASN A 22 -5.09 3.11 1.99
CA ASN A 22 -4.86 4.46 1.50
C ASN A 22 -3.43 4.90 1.80
N ILE A 23 -2.87 5.72 0.91
CA ILE A 23 -1.66 6.48 1.17
C ILE A 23 -2.06 7.94 1.30
N LEU A 24 -1.83 8.51 2.47
CA LEU A 24 -2.20 9.90 2.79
C LEU A 24 -0.93 10.74 2.92
N SER A 25 -1.03 12.02 2.56
CA SER A 25 0.02 12.99 2.90
C SER A 25 -0.07 13.34 4.37
N LYS A 26 1.00 13.16 5.14
CA LYS A 26 1.02 13.57 6.55
C LYS A 26 0.73 15.06 6.75
N LYS A 27 1.17 15.89 5.78
CA LYS A 27 1.01 17.35 5.87
C LYS A 27 -0.43 17.80 5.64
N SER A 28 -1.08 17.25 4.62
CA SER A 28 -2.35 17.78 4.11
C SER A 28 -3.52 16.81 4.27
N GLN A 29 -3.27 15.58 4.73
CA GLN A 29 -4.25 14.51 4.90
C GLN A 29 -4.99 14.12 3.61
N PHE A 30 -4.47 14.53 2.44
CA PHE A 30 -5.02 14.15 1.14
C PHE A 30 -4.60 12.73 0.75
N ILE A 31 -5.52 12.01 0.10
CA ILE A 31 -5.26 10.67 -0.46
C ILE A 31 -4.43 10.79 -1.74
N LEU A 32 -3.17 10.38 -1.65
CA LEU A 32 -2.20 10.37 -2.75
C LEU A 32 -2.33 9.11 -3.62
N GLY A 33 -3.00 8.08 -3.12
CA GLY A 33 -3.31 6.87 -3.86
C GLY A 33 -3.69 5.71 -2.94
N LYS A 34 -3.74 4.50 -3.50
CA LYS A 34 -4.14 3.29 -2.78
C LYS A 34 -3.21 2.14 -3.07
N ILE A 35 -2.91 1.30 -2.08
CA ILE A 35 -2.33 -0.02 -2.28
C ILE A 35 -3.46 -1.05 -2.20
N LYS A 36 -3.63 -1.84 -3.26
CA LYS A 36 -4.64 -2.89 -3.32
C LYS A 36 -4.19 -4.03 -4.23
N TRP A 37 -4.88 -5.16 -4.14
CA TRP A 37 -4.60 -6.31 -5.01
C TRP A 37 -4.90 -6.00 -6.47
N TYR A 38 -3.91 -6.20 -7.33
CA TYR A 38 -4.08 -6.19 -8.77
C TYR A 38 -4.21 -7.63 -9.27
N GLY A 39 -5.46 -8.04 -9.53
CA GLY A 39 -5.83 -9.39 -9.94
C GLY A 39 -4.99 -9.96 -11.10
N PRO A 40 -4.80 -9.22 -12.21
CA PRO A 40 -4.06 -9.70 -13.38
C PRO A 40 -2.61 -10.11 -13.06
N TRP A 41 -1.93 -9.42 -12.15
CA TRP A 41 -0.55 -9.76 -11.78
C TRP A 41 -0.46 -10.58 -10.49
N ARG A 42 -1.59 -10.81 -9.82
CA ARG A 42 -1.67 -11.56 -8.57
C ARG A 42 -0.69 -11.01 -7.52
N GLN A 43 -0.65 -9.69 -7.38
CA GLN A 43 0.18 -8.99 -6.40
C GLN A 43 -0.51 -7.72 -5.90
N TYR A 44 -0.08 -7.21 -4.74
CA TYR A 44 -0.42 -5.86 -4.32
C TYR A 44 0.30 -4.86 -5.22
N CYS A 45 -0.40 -3.82 -5.65
CA CYS A 45 0.17 -2.73 -6.43
C CYS A 45 -0.25 -1.40 -5.86
N PHE A 46 0.59 -0.40 -6.10
CA PHE A 46 0.26 0.99 -5.82
C PHE A 46 -0.50 1.62 -7.00
N PHE A 47 -1.63 2.24 -6.71
CA PHE A 47 -2.50 2.96 -7.62
C PHE A 47 -2.49 4.44 -7.22
N PRO A 48 -1.68 5.29 -7.87
CA PRO A 48 -1.62 6.70 -7.54
C PRO A 48 -2.94 7.40 -7.87
N SER A 49 -3.28 8.40 -7.05
CA SER A 49 -4.29 9.41 -7.41
C SER A 49 -3.79 10.22 -8.60
N GLY A 50 -4.70 10.77 -9.40
CA GLY A 50 -4.35 11.54 -10.59
C GLY A 50 -3.39 12.70 -10.26
N ASN A 51 -2.42 12.95 -11.16
CA ASN A 51 -1.45 14.04 -11.06
C ASN A 51 -0.58 14.05 -9.79
N CYS A 52 -0.43 12.92 -9.11
CA CYS A 52 0.48 12.80 -7.96
C CYS A 52 1.90 12.47 -8.42
N ILE A 53 2.88 13.16 -7.82
CA ILE A 53 4.32 12.91 -8.02
C ILE A 53 4.91 12.46 -6.70
N PHE A 54 5.77 11.43 -6.75
CA PHE A 54 6.42 10.85 -5.59
C PHE A 54 7.92 10.99 -5.74
N ASN A 55 8.59 11.45 -4.67
CA ASN A 55 10.04 11.40 -4.62
C ASN A 55 10.52 9.96 -4.33
N VAL A 56 11.82 9.75 -4.45
CA VAL A 56 12.45 8.44 -4.22
C VAL A 56 12.15 7.88 -2.82
N GLY A 57 12.10 8.73 -1.80
CA GLY A 57 11.77 8.32 -0.43
C GLY A 57 10.37 7.72 -0.32
N CYS A 58 9.34 8.45 -0.79
CA CYS A 58 7.97 7.95 -0.79
C CYS A 58 7.81 6.68 -1.62
N LEU A 59 8.45 6.61 -2.80
CA LEU A 59 8.41 5.40 -3.64
C LEU A 59 9.05 4.20 -2.92
N SER A 60 10.16 4.39 -2.23
CA SER A 60 10.82 3.36 -1.43
C SER A 60 9.91 2.84 -0.31
N ASP A 61 9.26 3.75 0.41
CA ASP A 61 8.37 3.38 1.52
C ASP A 61 7.11 2.66 1.03
N ILE A 62 6.53 3.10 -0.09
CA ILE A 62 5.42 2.41 -0.76
C ILE A 62 5.83 1.00 -1.20
N SER A 63 7.02 0.85 -1.79
CA SER A 63 7.54 -0.46 -2.21
C SER A 63 7.66 -1.42 -1.03
N LYS A 64 8.24 -0.97 0.09
CA LYS A 64 8.35 -1.77 1.32
C LYS A 64 6.98 -2.21 1.83
N MET A 65 5.97 -1.35 1.74
CA MET A 65 4.61 -1.69 2.15
C MET A 65 4.00 -2.77 1.26
N VAL A 66 4.21 -2.68 -0.05
CA VAL A 66 3.80 -3.73 -1.00
C VAL A 66 4.49 -5.06 -0.68
N ASP A 67 5.80 -5.05 -0.43
CA ASP A 67 6.56 -6.26 -0.08
C ASP A 67 6.10 -6.91 1.22
N LEU A 68 5.77 -6.09 2.22
CA LEU A 68 5.21 -6.54 3.50
C LEU A 68 3.86 -7.23 3.29
N LEU A 69 2.92 -6.60 2.59
CA LEU A 69 1.59 -7.19 2.31
C LEU A 69 1.70 -8.48 1.48
N MET A 70 2.63 -8.54 0.54
CA MET A 70 2.92 -9.75 -0.23
C MET A 70 3.45 -10.88 0.66
N SER A 71 4.34 -10.55 1.60
CA SER A 71 4.92 -11.51 2.55
C SER A 71 3.87 -12.05 3.52
N GLU A 72 3.03 -11.19 4.07
CA GLU A 72 1.91 -11.56 4.95
C GLU A 72 0.93 -12.50 4.24
N ARG A 73 0.54 -12.17 3.00
CA ARG A 73 -0.33 -13.04 2.21
C ARG A 73 0.27 -14.42 1.95
N ARG A 74 1.58 -14.51 1.72
CA ARG A 74 2.27 -15.80 1.55
C ARG A 74 2.27 -16.62 2.84
N LYS A 75 2.39 -15.97 4.00
CA LYS A 75 2.32 -16.64 5.30
C LYS A 75 0.92 -17.18 5.59
N ASN A 76 -0.12 -16.39 5.33
CA ASN A 76 -1.51 -16.82 5.58
C ASN A 76 -1.88 -18.06 4.74
N LYS A 77 -1.38 -18.18 3.51
CA LYS A 77 -1.57 -19.38 2.68
C LYS A 77 -0.91 -20.66 3.19
N LYS A 78 0.05 -20.57 4.12
CA LYS A 78 0.73 -21.76 4.69
C LYS A 78 0.08 -22.25 5.98
N GLY A 79 -0.85 -21.47 6.54
CA GLY A 79 -1.58 -21.80 7.77
C GLY A 79 -3.02 -22.28 7.55
N GLU A 80 -3.47 -22.35 6.29
CA GLU A 80 -4.71 -23.00 5.83
C GLU A 80 -4.35 -24.35 5.19
#